data_AF-A0A4R3ND38-F1
#
_entry.id   AF-A0A4R3ND38-F1
#
_cell.length_a   1.000
_cell.length_b   1.000
_cell.length_c   1.000
_cell.angle_alpha   90.00
_cell.angle_beta   90.00
_cell.angle_gamma   90.00
#
_symmetry.space_group_name_H-M   'P 1'
#
loop_
_entity.id
_entity.type
_entity.pdbx_description
1 polymer ?
#
loop_
_entity_poly.entity_id
_entity_poly.type
_entity_poly.pdbx_seq_one_letter_code
_entity_poly.pdbx_strand_id
1 'polypeptide(L)'
;MQVSKWAWIAIGNTALGIFTCYLYIYLWVVLEMEQGESILSWKAALSLIVGIIVFFIWNYFMLRKEVKKYWYHSIGFYFGTLLIFILFFISS
;
A
#
# COMPACT_ATOMS: atom_id res chain seq x y z
N MET A 1 -0.84 17.04 22.67
CA MET A 1 -1.87 16.86 21.61
C MET A 1 -2.35 15.43 21.63
N GLN A 2 -3.61 15.16 21.96
CA GLN A 2 -4.19 13.83 21.74
C GLN A 2 -4.44 13.69 20.23
N VAL A 3 -3.57 12.95 19.54
CA VAL A 3 -3.76 12.64 18.12
C VAL A 3 -5.06 11.85 17.98
N SER A 4 -5.98 12.33 17.14
CA SER A 4 -7.27 11.67 16.94
C SER A 4 -7.04 10.26 16.38
N LYS A 5 -7.87 9.29 16.79
CA LYS A 5 -7.85 7.92 16.23
C LYS A 5 -7.87 7.92 14.70
N TRP A 6 -8.55 8.89 14.10
CA TRP A 6 -8.63 9.05 12.65
C TRP A 6 -7.27 9.40 12.03
N ALA A 7 -6.52 10.31 12.64
CA ALA A 7 -5.16 10.62 12.19
C ALA A 7 -4.26 9.37 12.28
N TRP A 8 -4.40 8.54 13.32
CA TRP A 8 -3.69 7.27 13.43
C TRP A 8 -4.04 6.27 12.31
N ILE A 9 -5.32 6.16 11.95
CA ILE A 9 -5.77 5.30 10.86
C ILE A 9 -5.25 5.81 9.51
N ALA A 10 -5.33 7.13 9.26
CA ALA A 10 -4.85 7.74 8.03
C ALA A 10 -3.33 7.58 7.87
N ILE A 11 -2.55 7.88 8.92
CA ILE A 11 -1.09 7.72 8.94
C ILE A 11 -0.73 6.24 8.76
N GLY A 12 -1.39 5.32 9.49
CA GLY A 12 -1.13 3.90 9.39
C GLY A 12 -1.39 3.34 7.98
N ASN A 13 -2.50 3.71 7.36
CA ASN A 13 -2.83 3.27 6.00
C ASN A 13 -1.93 3.86 4.93
N THR A 14 -1.54 5.14 5.09
CA THR A 14 -0.58 5.79 4.20
C THR A 14 0.80 5.16 4.34
N ALA A 15 1.26 4.91 5.57
CA ALA A 15 2.53 4.25 5.84
C ALA A 15 2.55 2.81 5.30
N LEU A 16 1.45 2.07 5.43
CA LEU A 16 1.31 0.75 4.82
C LEU A 16 1.36 0.82 3.28
N GLY A 17 0.69 1.79 2.66
CA GLY A 17 0.76 1.99 1.21
C GLY A 17 2.20 2.25 0.74
N ILE A 18 2.90 3.17 1.41
CA ILE A 18 4.31 3.48 1.13
C ILE A 18 5.20 2.24 1.35
N PHE A 19 4.97 1.48 2.43
CA PHE A 19 5.72 0.26 2.71
C PHE A 19 5.51 -0.79 1.61
N THR A 20 4.28 -0.98 1.15
CA THR A 20 3.97 -1.87 0.01
C THR A 20 4.71 -1.43 -1.25
N CYS A 21 4.70 -0.13 -1.57
CA CYS A 21 5.44 0.42 -2.71
C CYS A 21 6.96 0.20 -2.59
N TYR A 22 7.51 0.40 -1.39
CA TYR A 22 8.93 0.18 -1.12
C TYR A 22 9.31 -1.29 -1.28
N LEU A 23 8.49 -2.19 -0.75
CA LEU A 23 8.70 -3.63 -0.85
C LEU A 23 8.61 -4.11 -2.30
N TYR A 24 7.72 -3.52 -3.09
CA TYR A 24 7.64 -3.74 -4.53
C TYR A 24 8.92 -3.34 -5.25
N ILE A 25 9.43 -2.12 -5.03
CA ILE A 25 10.69 -1.66 -5.63
C ILE A 25 11.83 -2.58 -5.20
N TYR A 26 11.91 -2.92 -3.92
CA TYR A 26 12.96 -3.79 -3.39
C TYR A 26 12.97 -5.17 -4.07
N LEU A 27 11.81 -5.81 -4.16
CA LEU A 27 11.71 -7.10 -4.86
C LEU A 27 11.95 -6.99 -6.35
N TRP A 28 11.51 -5.91 -7.00
CA TRP A 28 11.82 -5.68 -8.41
C TRP A 28 13.33 -5.53 -8.62
N VAL A 29 14.01 -4.75 -7.79
CA VAL A 29 15.48 -4.59 -7.84
C VAL A 29 16.18 -5.93 -7.63
N VAL A 30 15.76 -6.73 -6.65
CA VAL A 30 16.43 -7.99 -6.31
C VAL A 30 16.15 -9.12 -7.31
N LEU A 31 14.95 -9.17 -7.90
CA LEU A 31 14.51 -10.30 -8.72
C LEU A 31 14.59 -10.05 -10.22
N GLU A 32 14.48 -8.80 -10.67
CA GLU A 32 14.18 -8.45 -12.07
C GLU A 32 15.20 -7.47 -12.68
N MET A 33 15.86 -6.63 -11.88
CA MET A 33 16.82 -5.64 -12.38
C MET A 33 18.03 -6.29 -13.08
N GLU A 34 18.50 -7.44 -12.60
CA GLU A 34 19.56 -8.21 -13.30
C GLU A 34 19.10 -8.81 -14.63
N GLN A 35 17.80 -9.02 -14.81
CA GLN A 35 17.21 -9.68 -15.98
C GLN A 35 16.76 -8.68 -17.06
N GLY A 36 16.81 -7.37 -16.77
CA GLY A 36 16.39 -6.31 -17.70
C GLY A 36 14.88 -6.30 -17.97
N GLU A 37 14.09 -6.95 -17.10
CA GLU A 37 12.64 -6.98 -17.25
C GLU A 37 12.00 -5.63 -16.91
N SER A 38 10.84 -5.37 -17.52
CA SER A 38 10.07 -4.15 -17.29
C SER A 38 9.72 -4.00 -15.80
N ILE A 39 9.60 -2.75 -15.35
CA ILE A 39 9.15 -2.40 -13.98
C ILE A 39 7.84 -3.10 -13.65
N LEU A 40 6.97 -3.30 -14.63
CA LEU A 40 5.70 -4.02 -14.54
C LEU A 40 5.88 -5.56 -14.57
N SER A 41 6.77 -6.10 -13.73
CA SER A 41 6.98 -7.55 -13.62
C SER A 41 5.91 -8.22 -12.75
N TRP A 42 5.45 -9.39 -13.20
CA TRP A 42 4.49 -10.22 -12.48
C TRP A 42 5.02 -10.71 -11.13
N LYS A 43 6.34 -10.95 -11.02
CA LYS A 43 6.94 -11.39 -9.76
C LYS A 43 6.90 -10.29 -8.70
N ALA A 44 7.18 -9.05 -9.10
CA ALA A 44 7.06 -7.90 -8.22
C ALA A 44 5.59 -7.66 -7.82
N ALA A 45 4.62 -7.90 -8.71
CA ALA A 45 3.19 -7.76 -8.42
C ALA A 45 2.70 -8.66 -7.26
N LEU A 46 3.38 -9.79 -6.96
CA LEU A 46 3.07 -10.60 -5.77
C LEU A 46 3.23 -9.81 -4.46
N SER A 47 4.19 -8.88 -4.38
CA SER A 47 4.33 -8.03 -3.18
C SER A 47 3.19 -7.05 -3.01
N LEU A 48 2.56 -6.58 -4.10
CA LEU A 48 1.36 -5.76 -4.04
C LEU A 48 0.19 -6.56 -3.45
N ILE A 49 0.05 -7.83 -3.84
CA ILE A 49 -0.97 -8.73 -3.29
C ILE A 49 -0.73 -8.95 -1.79
N VAL A 50 0.52 -9.22 -1.38
CA VAL A 50 0.87 -9.35 0.04
C VAL A 50 0.58 -8.06 0.80
N GLY A 51 0.92 -6.90 0.23
CA GLY A 51 0.61 -5.59 0.82
C GLY A 51 -0.89 -5.36 0.99
N ILE A 52 -1.70 -5.73 0.00
CA ILE A 52 -3.17 -5.65 0.08
C ILE A 52 -3.69 -6.54 1.21
N ILE A 53 -3.18 -7.77 1.35
CA ILE A 53 -3.57 -8.68 2.44
C ILE A 53 -3.22 -8.07 3.80
N VAL A 54 -2.02 -7.52 3.96
CA VAL A 54 -1.60 -6.84 5.20
C VAL A 54 -2.48 -5.63 5.50
N PHE A 55 -2.84 -4.84 4.48
CA PHE A 55 -3.79 -3.73 4.61
C PHE A 55 -5.16 -4.20 5.12
N PHE A 56 -5.71 -5.28 4.57
CA PHE A 56 -6.98 -5.85 5.02
C PHE A 56 -6.90 -6.32 6.48
N ILE A 57 -5.82 -6.99 6.88
CA ILE A 57 -5.62 -7.48 8.25
C ILE A 57 -5.51 -6.30 9.23
N TRP A 58 -4.69 -5.30 8.91
CA TRP A 58 -4.50 -4.11 9.74
C TRP A 58 -5.81 -3.34 9.93
N ASN A 59 -6.54 -3.07 8.84
CA ASN A 59 -7.81 -2.36 8.90
C ASN A 59 -8.90 -3.17 9.58
N TYR A 60 -8.93 -4.49 9.40
CA TYR A 60 -9.85 -5.34 10.12
C TYR A 60 -9.65 -5.23 11.64
N PHE A 61 -8.40 -5.20 12.11
CA PHE A 61 -8.10 -5.06 13.54
C PHE A 61 -8.44 -3.67 14.08
N MET A 62 -8.03 -2.61 13.37
CA MET A 62 -8.24 -1.21 13.78
C MET A 62 -9.70 -0.75 13.68
N LEU A 63 -10.41 -1.16 12.63
CA LEU A 63 -11.80 -0.75 12.35
C LEU A 63 -12.84 -1.73 12.90
N ARG A 64 -12.43 -2.82 13.56
CA ARG A 64 -13.32 -3.81 14.20
C ARG A 64 -14.46 -3.20 15.02
N LYS A 65 -14.18 -2.06 15.68
CA LYS A 65 -15.09 -1.41 16.63
C LYS A 65 -15.79 -0.17 16.05
N GLU A 66 -15.50 0.21 14.82
CA GLU A 66 -15.93 1.48 14.22
C GLU A 66 -16.73 1.25 12.92
N VAL A 67 -17.65 2.17 12.63
CA VAL A 67 -18.66 2.06 11.56
C VAL A 67 -18.03 1.94 10.16
N LYS A 68 -18.70 1.22 9.25
CA LYS A 68 -18.38 1.05 7.80
C LYS A 68 -17.94 2.33 7.05
N LYS A 69 -18.26 3.53 7.56
CA LYS A 69 -17.87 4.83 6.98
C LYS A 69 -16.35 5.05 6.93
N TYR A 70 -15.59 4.50 7.89
CA TYR A 70 -14.14 4.67 7.95
C TYR A 70 -13.35 3.71 7.05
N TRP A 71 -14.00 2.63 6.59
CA TRP A 71 -13.43 1.70 5.62
C TRP A 71 -13.18 2.37 4.28
N TYR A 72 -14.12 3.17 3.79
CA TYR A 72 -13.97 3.89 2.52
C TYR A 72 -12.79 4.86 2.53
N HIS A 73 -12.57 5.57 3.64
CA HIS A 73 -11.43 6.48 3.78
C HIS A 73 -10.10 5.71 3.80
N SER A 74 -10.07 4.58 4.51
CA SER A 74 -8.88 3.74 4.62
C SER A 74 -8.48 3.13 3.28
N ILE A 75 -9.46 2.65 2.51
CA ILE A 75 -9.27 2.22 1.12
C ILE A 75 -8.75 3.37 0.28
N GLY A 76 -9.35 4.56 0.40
CA GLY A 76 -8.91 5.75 -0.34
C GLY A 76 -7.45 6.13 -0.09
N PHE A 77 -6.98 6.11 1.16
CA PHE A 77 -5.58 6.43 1.47
C PHE A 77 -4.59 5.38 0.94
N TYR A 78 -4.90 4.09 1.10
CA TYR A 78 -4.03 3.00 0.68
C TYR A 78 -4.01 2.82 -0.85
N PHE A 79 -5.18 2.77 -1.49
CA PHE A 79 -5.24 2.71 -2.94
C PHE A 79 -4.78 4.02 -3.58
N GLY A 80 -5.03 5.17 -2.95
CA GLY A 80 -4.52 6.46 -3.44
C GLY A 80 -2.99 6.48 -3.51
N THR A 81 -2.29 5.95 -2.50
CA THR A 81 -0.83 5.83 -2.52
C THR A 81 -0.35 4.88 -3.61
N LEU A 82 -1.00 3.72 -3.78
CA LEU A 82 -0.69 2.78 -4.88
C LEU A 82 -0.95 3.40 -6.26
N LEU A 83 -2.03 4.14 -6.43
CA LEU A 83 -2.42 4.75 -7.71
C LEU A 83 -1.44 5.85 -8.11
N ILE A 84 -1.05 6.71 -7.16
CA ILE A 84 0.01 7.72 -7.37
C ILE A 84 1.32 7.03 -7.75
N PHE A 85 1.68 5.95 -7.05
CA PHE A 85 2.87 5.17 -7.35
C PHE A 85 2.85 4.60 -8.78
N ILE A 86 1.75 3.95 -9.18
CA ILE A 86 1.60 3.40 -10.53
C ILE A 86 1.66 4.51 -11.59
N LEU A 87 1.01 5.65 -11.36
CA LEU A 87 1.05 6.78 -12.29
C LEU A 87 2.46 7.36 -12.43
N PHE A 88 3.21 7.45 -11.33
CA PHE A 88 4.60 7.90 -11.36
C PHE A 88 5.46 6.98 -12.25
N PHE A 89 5.32 5.66 -12.10
CA PHE A 89 6.09 4.68 -12.88
C PHE A 89 5.62 4.50 -14.33
N ILE A 90 4.36 4.76 -14.63
CA ILE A 90 3.86 4.77 -16.02
C ILE A 90 4.33 6.01 -16.78
N SER A 91 4.52 7.13 -16.09
CA SER A 91 4.91 8.41 -16.70
C SER A 91 6.43 8.64 -16.79
N SER A 92 7.23 7.80 -16.14
CA SER A 92 8.71 7.81 -16.16
C SER A 92 9.28 6.86 -17.19
#